data_AF-A0A653HPJ5-F1
#
_entry.id   AF-A0A653HPJ5-F1
#
_cell.length_a   1.000
_cell.length_b   1.000
_cell.length_c   1.000
_cell.angle_alpha   90.00
_cell.angle_beta   90.00
_cell.angle_gamma   90.00
#
_symmetry.space_group_name_H-M   'P 1'
#
loop_
_entity.id
_entity.type
_entity.pdbx_description
1 polymer ?
#
loop_
_entity_poly.entity_id
_entity_poly.type
_entity_poly.pdbx_seq_one_letter_code
_entity_poly.pdbx_strand_id
1 'polypeptide(L)'
;MNIGILVEKHYGKLKYILVMLLCAFCGNLIICASSGCQQTQVGITAILSGFFGLFLQEIYSKYEHIGDKIRLFINLMFTFFSMYVTTSMFPHNGNLYGDIGGMLAGFSYPYVFNRNILTREEKIIKIVLSTVLGLLLTLSLISLIFGKC
;
A
#
# COMPACT_ATOMS: atom_id res chain seq x y z
N MET A 1 -3.59 17.09 10.47
CA MET A 1 -3.21 15.94 11.31
C MET A 1 -2.34 15.02 10.46
N ASN A 2 -1.11 14.73 10.87
CA ASN A 2 -0.19 13.94 10.04
C ASN A 2 -0.60 12.47 10.06
N ILE A 3 -0.88 11.89 8.89
CA ILE A 3 -1.36 10.51 8.74
C ILE A 3 -0.43 9.50 9.45
N GLY A 4 0.89 9.71 9.39
CA GLY A 4 1.86 8.84 10.07
C GLY A 4 1.68 8.80 11.59
N ILE A 5 1.40 9.95 12.22
CA ILE A 5 1.17 10.04 13.68
C ILE A 5 -0.11 9.31 14.07
N LEU A 6 -1.15 9.39 13.22
CA LEU A 6 -2.41 8.69 13.46
C LEU A 6 -2.20 7.17 13.39
N VAL A 7 -1.46 6.67 12.39
CA VAL A 7 -1.14 5.24 12.26
C VAL A 7 -0.28 4.75 13.42
N GLU A 8 0.75 5.51 13.82
CA GLU A 8 1.60 5.17 14.96
C GLU A 8 0.77 5.05 16.25
N LYS A 9 -0.14 6.00 16.48
CA LYS A 9 -1.03 5.99 17.66
C LYS A 9 -1.97 4.77 17.67
N HIS A 10 -2.45 4.34 16.51
CA HIS A 10 -3.44 3.24 16.40
C HIS A 10 -2.80 1.85 16.45
N TYR A 11 -1.64 1.67 15.80
CA TYR A 11 -0.98 0.37 15.66
C TYR A 11 0.20 0.16 16.62
N GLY A 12 0.74 1.24 17.19
CA GLY A 12 1.95 1.25 17.99
C GLY A 12 3.22 1.34 17.14
N LYS A 13 4.30 1.82 17.77
CA LYS A 13 5.57 2.17 17.13
C LYS A 13 6.19 1.04 16.28
N LEU A 14 6.19 -0.19 16.80
CA LEU A 14 6.81 -1.33 16.12
C LEU A 14 6.04 -1.73 14.86
N LYS A 15 4.71 -1.80 14.94
CA LYS A 15 3.85 -2.11 13.77
C LYS A 15 3.90 -0.99 12.73
N TYR A 16 3.97 0.26 13.17
CA TYR A 16 4.16 1.42 12.28
C TYR A 16 5.45 1.30 11.46
N ILE A 17 6.58 0.96 12.08
CA ILE A 17 7.86 0.73 11.39
C ILE A 17 7.75 -0.42 10.39
N LEU A 18 7.11 -1.54 10.77
CA LEU A 18 6.91 -2.69 9.88
C LEU A 18 6.08 -2.33 8.65
N VAL A 19 4.99 -1.57 8.83
CA VAL A 19 4.16 -1.08 7.72
C VAL A 19 5.00 -0.22 6.78
N MET A 20 5.75 0.75 7.32
CA MET A 20 6.58 1.62 6.49
C MET A 20 7.59 0.82 5.66
N LEU A 21 8.26 -0.15 6.30
CA LEU A 21 9.25 -1.00 5.65
C LEU A 21 8.60 -1.85 4.56
N LEU A 22 7.44 -2.45 4.83
CA LEU A 22 6.69 -3.25 3.86
C LEU A 22 6.25 -2.41 2.66
N CYS A 23 5.74 -1.21 2.89
CA CYS A 23 5.27 -0.32 1.82
C CYS A 23 6.42 0.19 0.96
N ALA A 24 7.55 0.56 1.59
CA ALA A 24 8.76 0.96 0.87
C ALA A 24 9.33 -0.19 0.04
N PHE A 25 9.38 -1.41 0.60
CA PHE A 25 9.89 -2.59 -0.10
C PHE A 25 9.01 -2.95 -1.29
N CYS A 26 7.69 -3.09 -1.09
CA CYS A 26 6.76 -3.41 -2.17
C CYS A 26 6.70 -2.31 -3.25
N GLY A 27 6.68 -1.04 -2.86
CA GLY A 27 6.68 0.08 -3.80
C GLY A 27 7.93 0.10 -4.68
N ASN A 28 9.11 -0.02 -4.07
CA ASN A 28 10.37 -0.02 -4.81
C ASN A 28 10.54 -1.25 -5.71
N LEU A 29 10.08 -2.43 -5.27
CA LEU A 29 10.13 -3.64 -6.08
C LEU A 29 9.25 -3.53 -7.33
N ILE A 30 8.04 -2.95 -7.20
CA ILE A 30 7.15 -2.73 -8.34
C ILE A 30 7.74 -1.70 -9.31
N ILE A 31 8.38 -0.64 -8.81
CA ILE A 31 9.11 0.32 -9.66
C ILE A 31 10.23 -0.38 -10.43
N CYS A 32 11.07 -1.19 -9.78
CA CYS A 32 12.14 -1.91 -10.48
C CYS A 32 11.55 -2.85 -11.54
N ALA A 33 10.49 -3.59 -11.22
CA ALA A 33 9.85 -4.51 -12.16
C ALA A 33 9.25 -3.78 -13.39
N SER A 34 8.66 -2.59 -13.21
CA SER A 34 8.04 -1.84 -14.31
C SER A 34 9.05 -1.03 -15.15
N SER A 35 10.15 -0.59 -14.55
CA SER A 35 11.19 0.22 -15.22
C SER A 35 12.40 -0.59 -15.71
N GLY A 36 12.39 -1.92 -15.54
CA GLY A 36 13.55 -2.77 -15.83
C GLY A 36 14.79 -2.38 -14.99
N CYS A 37 14.56 -1.86 -13.78
CA CYS A 37 15.58 -1.34 -12.85
C CYS A 37 16.50 -0.23 -13.39
N GLN A 38 16.17 0.39 -14.53
CA GLN A 38 16.97 1.49 -15.10
C GLN A 38 16.75 2.83 -14.39
N GLN A 39 15.68 2.94 -13.59
CA GLN A 39 15.34 4.16 -12.86
C GLN A 39 15.23 3.87 -11.36
N THR A 40 16.23 4.31 -10.60
CA THR A 40 16.16 4.34 -9.14
C THR A 40 15.45 5.61 -8.71
N GLN A 41 14.16 5.50 -8.39
CA GLN A 41 13.40 6.58 -7.75
C GLN A 41 13.25 6.27 -6.27
N VAL A 42 13.66 7.21 -5.42
CA VAL A 42 13.59 7.08 -3.97
C VAL A 42 12.56 8.10 -3.48
N GLY A 43 11.42 7.63 -2.98
CA GLY A 43 10.32 8.50 -2.59
C GLY A 43 9.58 7.99 -1.36
N ILE A 44 9.15 8.93 -0.51
CA ILE A 44 8.29 8.65 0.65
C ILE A 44 6.83 8.41 0.20
N THR A 45 6.49 8.72 -1.06
CA THR A 45 5.13 8.62 -1.60
C THR A 45 4.57 7.20 -1.53
N ALA A 46 5.39 6.17 -1.73
CA ALA A 46 5.00 4.77 -1.55
C ALA A 46 4.61 4.43 -0.10
N ILE A 47 5.25 5.07 0.89
CA ILE A 47 4.88 4.89 2.30
C ILE A 47 3.56 5.62 2.60
N LEU A 48 3.40 6.85 2.09
CA LEU A 48 2.16 7.63 2.22
C LEU A 48 0.97 6.93 1.56
N SER A 49 1.16 6.38 0.36
CA SER A 49 0.15 5.58 -0.33
C SER A 49 -0.16 4.28 0.43
N GLY A 50 0.84 3.67 1.06
CA GLY A 50 0.65 2.56 1.99
C GLY A 50 -0.22 2.89 3.19
N PHE A 51 -0.01 4.04 3.82
CA PHE A 51 -0.92 4.48 4.89
C PHE A 51 -2.34 4.72 4.38
N PHE A 52 -2.49 5.24 3.17
CA PHE A 52 -3.81 5.35 2.54
C PHE A 52 -4.45 3.97 2.30
N GLY A 53 -3.66 2.98 1.87
CA GLY A 53 -4.08 1.57 1.76
C GLY A 53 -4.58 0.98 3.07
N LEU A 54 -3.95 1.32 4.21
CA LEU A 54 -4.45 0.92 5.53
C LEU A 54 -5.82 1.51 5.84
N PHE A 55 -6.05 2.79 5.54
CA PHE A 55 -7.37 3.41 5.74
C PHE A 55 -8.42 2.82 4.80
N LEU A 56 -8.07 2.54 3.55
CA LEU A 56 -8.93 1.84 2.60
C LEU A 56 -9.36 0.48 3.14
N GLN A 57 -8.44 -0.27 3.75
CA GLN A 57 -8.77 -1.55 4.36
C GLN A 57 -9.76 -1.38 5.53
N GLU A 58 -9.55 -0.39 6.38
CA GLU A 58 -10.46 -0.13 7.51
C GLU A 58 -11.86 0.31 7.03
N ILE A 59 -11.92 1.15 5.99
CA ILE A 59 -13.17 1.56 5.33
C ILE A 59 -13.87 0.34 4.74
N TYR A 60 -13.14 -0.54 4.05
CA TYR A 60 -13.69 -1.75 3.46
C TYR A 60 -14.27 -2.69 4.52
N SER A 61 -13.52 -2.97 5.58
CA SER A 61 -13.99 -3.85 6.67
C SER A 61 -15.16 -3.28 7.47
N LYS A 62 -15.32 -1.95 7.52
CA LYS A 62 -16.42 -1.29 8.25
C LYS A 62 -17.49 -0.73 7.32
N TYR A 63 -17.47 -1.06 6.03
CA TYR A 63 -18.26 -0.38 5.00
C TYR A 63 -19.77 -0.38 5.28
N GLU A 64 -20.30 -1.49 5.82
CA GLU A 64 -21.72 -1.59 6.15
C GLU A 64 -22.16 -0.67 7.29
N HIS A 65 -21.23 -0.27 8.17
CA HIS A 65 -21.49 0.54 9.35
C HIS A 65 -21.26 2.04 9.09
N ILE A 66 -20.85 2.41 7.88
CA ILE A 66 -20.64 3.81 7.48
C ILE A 66 -21.98 4.41 7.01
N GLY A 67 -22.46 5.42 7.73
CA GLY A 67 -23.72 6.11 7.41
C GLY A 67 -23.65 6.91 6.11
N ASP A 68 -22.70 7.84 5.99
CA ASP A 68 -22.61 8.75 4.84
C ASP A 68 -21.62 8.25 3.78
N LYS A 69 -22.09 7.28 2.98
CA LYS A 69 -21.31 6.61 1.94
C LYS A 69 -20.97 7.53 0.76
N ILE A 70 -21.83 8.50 0.45
CA ILE A 70 -21.61 9.46 -0.65
C ILE A 70 -20.44 10.36 -0.31
N ARG A 71 -20.41 10.92 0.90
CA ARG A 71 -19.31 11.76 1.36
C ARG A 71 -17.99 11.00 1.41
N LEU A 72 -18.02 9.75 1.87
CA LEU A 72 -16.87 8.86 1.84
C LEU A 72 -16.34 8.68 0.41
N PHE A 73 -17.22 8.39 -0.56
CA PHE A 73 -16.84 8.20 -1.96
C PHE A 73 -16.23 9.46 -2.57
N ILE A 74 -16.81 10.63 -2.32
CA ILE A 74 -16.28 11.92 -2.78
C ILE A 74 -14.88 12.16 -2.20
N ASN A 75 -14.67 11.92 -0.91
CA ASN A 75 -13.38 12.08 -0.26
C ASN A 75 -12.33 11.10 -0.81
N LEU A 76 -12.72 9.86 -1.11
CA LEU A 76 -11.88 8.86 -1.76
C LEU A 76 -11.43 9.33 -3.14
N MET A 77 -12.38 9.74 -3.99
CA MET A 77 -12.10 10.25 -5.33
C MET A 77 -11.17 11.46 -5.28
N PHE A 78 -11.42 12.41 -4.37
CA PHE A 78 -10.57 13.58 -4.18
C PHE A 78 -9.14 13.19 -3.76
N THR A 79 -9.00 12.21 -2.88
CA THR A 79 -7.68 11.75 -2.40
C THR A 79 -6.88 11.08 -3.52
N PHE A 80 -7.51 10.19 -4.30
CA PHE A 80 -6.88 9.56 -5.46
C PHE A 80 -6.48 10.59 -6.50
N PHE A 81 -7.34 11.56 -6.79
CA PHE A 81 -7.04 12.64 -7.71
C PHE A 81 -5.86 13.49 -7.22
N SER A 82 -5.83 13.86 -5.93
CA SER A 82 -4.74 14.62 -5.33
C SER A 82 -3.40 13.86 -5.39
N MET A 83 -3.40 12.55 -5.10
CA MET A 83 -2.21 11.71 -5.27
C MET A 83 -1.73 11.70 -6.71
N TYR A 84 -2.64 11.45 -7.67
CA TYR A 84 -2.30 11.42 -9.09
C TYR A 84 -1.69 12.74 -9.57
N VAL A 85 -2.30 13.87 -9.21
CA VAL A 85 -1.79 15.21 -9.57
C VAL A 85 -0.41 15.44 -8.95
N THR A 86 -0.21 15.07 -7.67
CA THR A 86 1.08 15.24 -6.99
C THR A 86 2.19 14.44 -7.68
N THR A 87 1.94 13.17 -7.98
CA THR A 87 2.92 12.30 -8.64
C THR A 87 3.18 12.75 -10.09
N SER A 88 2.16 13.28 -10.78
CA SER A 88 2.31 13.81 -12.14
C SER A 88 3.08 15.13 -12.20
N MET A 89 2.88 16.01 -11.22
CA MET A 89 3.58 17.31 -11.14
C MET A 89 5.02 17.18 -10.62
N PHE A 90 5.30 16.16 -9.80
CA PHE A 90 6.62 15.90 -9.22
C PHE A 90 7.14 14.50 -9.58
N PRO A 91 7.50 14.25 -10.86
CA PRO A 91 7.85 12.93 -11.37
C PRO A 91 9.13 12.32 -10.79
N HIS A 92 9.94 13.13 -10.09
CA HIS A 92 11.14 12.68 -9.38
C HIS A 92 10.89 12.36 -7.90
N ASN A 93 9.76 12.79 -7.34
CA ASN A 93 9.42 12.57 -5.92
C ASN A 93 8.56 11.33 -5.69
N GLY A 94 7.98 10.77 -6.75
CA GLY A 94 7.10 9.62 -6.66
C GLY A 94 6.89 8.97 -8.02
N ASN A 95 6.46 7.71 -7.99
CA ASN A 95 6.13 6.93 -9.17
C ASN A 95 4.75 6.32 -8.97
N LEU A 96 3.87 6.43 -9.96
CA LEU A 96 2.53 5.84 -9.90
C LEU A 96 2.59 4.34 -9.58
N TYR A 97 3.55 3.62 -10.17
CA TYR A 97 3.74 2.19 -9.93
C TYR A 97 4.19 1.89 -8.50
N GLY A 98 5.08 2.72 -7.96
CA GLY A 98 5.51 2.60 -6.56
C GLY A 98 4.41 2.94 -5.57
N ASP A 99 3.59 3.96 -5.89
CA ASP A 99 2.46 4.36 -5.08
C ASP A 99 1.39 3.25 -5.05
N ILE A 100 1.11 2.60 -6.18
CA ILE A 100 0.23 1.43 -6.25
C ILE A 100 0.80 0.29 -5.38
N GLY A 101 2.10 0.01 -5.50
CA GLY A 101 2.74 -1.04 -4.70
C GLY A 101 2.70 -0.78 -3.20
N GLY A 102 2.94 0.45 -2.79
CA GLY A 102 2.78 0.90 -1.42
C GLY A 102 1.35 0.73 -0.92
N MET A 103 0.35 1.18 -1.70
CA MET A 103 -1.06 1.09 -1.33
C MET A 103 -1.53 -0.36 -1.17
N LEU A 104 -1.12 -1.25 -2.07
CA LEU A 104 -1.42 -2.69 -1.97
C LEU A 104 -0.79 -3.31 -0.73
N ALA A 105 0.47 -2.97 -0.43
CA ALA A 105 1.15 -3.44 0.77
C ALA A 105 0.42 -2.99 2.05
N GLY A 106 0.07 -1.70 2.13
CA GLY A 106 -0.68 -1.14 3.24
C GLY A 106 -2.06 -1.78 3.42
N PHE A 107 -2.82 -1.96 2.33
CA PHE A 107 -4.12 -2.62 2.36
C PHE A 107 -4.03 -4.08 2.82
N SER A 108 -2.97 -4.80 2.41
CA SER A 108 -2.76 -6.20 2.77
C SER A 108 -2.29 -6.40 4.22
N TYR A 109 -1.60 -5.42 4.80
CA TYR A 109 -0.92 -5.56 6.08
C TYR A 109 -1.84 -6.04 7.22
N PRO A 110 -3.04 -5.47 7.44
CA PRO A 110 -3.96 -5.91 8.47
C PRO A 110 -4.41 -7.36 8.28
N TYR A 111 -4.65 -7.80 7.04
CA TYR A 111 -5.05 -9.18 6.75
C TYR A 111 -3.93 -10.18 7.04
N VAL A 112 -2.67 -9.83 6.72
CA VAL A 112 -1.53 -10.73 6.92
C VAL A 112 -1.14 -10.78 8.41
N PHE A 113 -0.96 -9.62 9.03
CA PHE A 113 -0.31 -9.49 10.35
C PHE A 113 -1.27 -9.25 11.52
N ASN A 114 -2.52 -8.85 11.30
CA ASN A 114 -3.50 -8.71 12.37
C ASN A 114 -4.36 -10.00 12.45
N ARG A 115 -4.37 -10.64 13.63
CA ARG A 115 -5.01 -11.95 13.87
C ARG A 115 -6.45 -11.88 14.38
N ASN A 116 -7.08 -10.71 14.40
CA ASN A 116 -8.45 -10.61 14.89
C ASN A 116 -9.40 -11.34 13.92
N ILE A 117 -10.37 -12.06 14.51
CA ILE A 117 -11.23 -13.09 13.93
C ILE A 117 -11.67 -12.73 12.51
N LEU A 118 -10.96 -13.24 11.50
CA LEU A 118 -11.35 -13.10 10.11
C LEU A 118 -12.60 -13.97 9.86
N THR A 119 -13.65 -13.35 9.33
CA THR A 119 -14.79 -14.06 8.74
C THR A 119 -14.31 -14.99 7.60
N ARG A 120 -15.15 -15.94 7.18
CA ARG A 120 -14.77 -16.94 6.15
C ARG A 120 -14.35 -16.28 4.83
N GLU A 121 -14.98 -15.16 4.46
CA GLU A 121 -14.63 -14.39 3.26
C GLU A 121 -13.30 -13.65 3.40
N GLU A 122 -13.05 -13.02 4.56
CA GLU A 122 -11.77 -12.36 4.84
C GLU A 122 -10.60 -13.36 4.87
N LYS A 123 -10.82 -14.63 5.21
CA LYS A 123 -9.79 -15.69 5.10
C LYS A 123 -9.39 -15.97 3.65
N ILE A 124 -10.34 -15.97 2.71
CA ILE A 124 -10.05 -16.16 1.28
C ILE A 124 -9.28 -14.94 0.76
N ILE A 125 -9.72 -13.73 1.12
CA ILE A 125 -9.06 -12.46 0.78
C ILE A 125 -7.63 -12.44 1.33
N LYS A 126 -7.43 -12.87 2.59
CA LYS A 126 -6.10 -13.01 3.21
C LYS A 126 -5.21 -13.97 2.44
N ILE A 127 -5.72 -15.15 2.07
CA ILE A 127 -4.94 -16.13 1.31
C ILE A 127 -4.53 -15.50 -0.01
N VAL A 128 -5.48 -14.98 -0.80
CA VAL A 128 -5.21 -14.37 -2.11
C VAL A 128 -4.24 -13.20 -2.02
N LEU A 129 -4.44 -12.25 -1.11
CA LEU A 129 -3.51 -11.11 -0.94
C LEU A 129 -2.13 -11.57 -0.50
N SER A 130 -2.04 -12.59 0.38
CA SER A 130 -0.77 -13.14 0.80
C SER A 130 -0.06 -13.90 -0.33
N THR A 131 -0.78 -14.66 -1.16
CA THR A 131 -0.19 -15.31 -2.34
C THR A 131 0.22 -14.28 -3.38
N VAL A 132 -0.57 -13.24 -3.61
CA VAL A 132 -0.25 -12.16 -4.55
C VAL A 132 0.97 -11.37 -4.08
N LEU A 133 1.05 -11.01 -2.79
CA LEU A 133 2.26 -10.38 -2.24
C LEU A 133 3.46 -11.31 -2.35
N GLY A 134 3.31 -12.59 -2.01
CA GLY A 134 4.38 -13.58 -2.13
C GLY A 134 4.86 -13.76 -3.57
N LEU A 135 3.94 -13.80 -4.54
CA LEU A 135 4.25 -13.84 -5.96
C LEU A 135 4.97 -12.57 -6.42
N LEU A 136 4.51 -11.39 -5.98
CA LEU A 136 5.14 -10.11 -6.30
C LEU A 136 6.57 -10.03 -5.75
N LEU A 137 6.78 -10.48 -4.52
CA LEU A 137 8.11 -10.53 -3.90
C LEU A 137 9.02 -11.54 -4.59
N THR A 138 8.51 -12.72 -4.96
CA THR A 138 9.31 -13.73 -5.66
C THR A 138 9.62 -13.34 -7.10
N LEU A 139 8.67 -12.80 -7.87
CA LEU A 139 8.93 -12.30 -9.22
C LEU A 139 9.95 -11.17 -9.22
N SER A 140 9.84 -10.23 -8.28
CA SER A 140 10.77 -9.10 -8.18
C SER A 140 12.16 -9.53 -7.71
N LEU A 141 12.27 -10.52 -6.82
CA LEU A 141 13.55 -11.15 -6.49
C LEU A 141 14.16 -11.88 -7.69
N ILE A 142 13.35 -12.62 -8.45
CA ILE A 142 13.81 -13.32 -9.66
C ILE A 142 14.25 -12.32 -10.73
N SER A 143 13.53 -11.21 -10.93
CA SER A 143 13.95 -10.17 -11.87
C SER A 143 15.24 -9.49 -11.45
N LEU A 144 15.46 -9.29 -10.15
CA LEU A 144 16.72 -8.80 -9.59
C LEU A 144 17.89 -9.76 -9.81
N ILE A 145 17.67 -11.08 -9.64
CA ILE A 145 18.72 -12.10 -9.70
C ILE A 145 19.03 -12.52 -11.15
N PHE A 146 18.02 -12.71 -11.99
CA PHE A 146 18.16 -13.27 -13.35
C PHE A 146 17.96 -12.25 -14.47
N GLY A 147 17.24 -11.15 -14.22
CA GLY A 147 16.82 -10.21 -15.25
C GLY A 147 17.90 -9.30 -15.80
N LYS A 148 19.15 -9.33 -15.28
CA LYS A 148 20.14 -8.27 -15.51
C LYS A 148 19.50 -6.89 -15.35
N CYS A 149 18.90 -6.70 -14.19
CA CYS A 149 18.98 -5.41 -13.53
C CYS A 149 20.44 -5.17 -13.13
#